data_AF-A0A7J4IIB6-F1
#
_entry.id   AF-A0A7J4IIB6-F1
#
_cell.length_a   1.000
_cell.length_b   1.000
_cell.length_c   1.000
_cell.angle_alpha   90.00
_cell.angle_beta   90.00
_cell.angle_gamma   90.00
#
_symmetry.space_group_name_H-M   'P 1'
#
loop_
_entity.id
_entity.type
_entity.pdbx_description
1 polymer ?
#
loop_
_entity_poly.entity_id
_entity_poly.type
_entity_poly.pdbx_seq_one_letter_code
_entity_poly.pdbx_strand_id
1 'polypeptide(L)'
;HMMDEEERKKLLKIEEMFIDVGAESAEAVAALGLAPGTPVTLDRQLCSLCGDRVSGKAFDNRAGVALLVEVLRQVESPSTIFGVFTVQEEVGLKGAKVSSYALDPDCAIATDVTIPGDHPGVQLKDAPVEMGKGPVVSIADANGRGIIAHPAMLSWIRETAETNGIPVQFEVGSGGTTDASSIHLSREGVPSTVLSTPARYIHSPVEVIDLTDLEAGIRLLVEALKTRPDIPPRRPGGSA
;
A
#
# COMPACT_ATOMS: atom_id res chain seq x y z
N HIS A 1 16.55 -7.04 -31.70
CA HIS A 1 17.43 -7.08 -32.89
C HIS A 1 17.32 -5.85 -33.80
N MET A 2 16.31 -4.99 -33.63
CA MET A 2 16.09 -3.80 -34.48
C MET A 2 16.44 -2.47 -33.78
N MET A 3 16.62 -2.46 -32.46
CA MET A 3 17.05 -1.26 -31.73
C MET A 3 18.56 -1.12 -31.77
N ASP A 4 19.03 0.10 -32.06
CA ASP A 4 20.44 0.45 -31.96
C ASP A 4 20.92 0.50 -30.49
N GLU A 5 22.24 0.55 -30.27
CA GLU A 5 22.81 0.53 -28.91
C GLU A 5 22.46 1.77 -28.07
N GLU A 6 22.14 2.89 -28.70
CA GLU A 6 21.80 4.14 -28.01
C GLU A 6 20.33 4.17 -27.61
N GLU A 7 19.43 3.61 -28.44
CA GLU A 7 18.01 3.41 -28.12
C GLU A 7 17.82 2.44 -26.95
N ARG A 8 18.68 1.42 -26.82
CA ARG A 8 18.64 0.50 -25.68
C ARG A 8 18.91 1.18 -24.32
N LYS A 9 19.60 2.32 -24.31
CA LYS A 9 19.93 3.06 -23.09
C LYS A 9 18.88 4.11 -22.71
N LYS A 10 17.93 4.41 -23.59
CA LYS A 10 16.90 5.43 -23.34
C LYS A 10 15.72 4.83 -22.61
N LEU A 11 15.22 5.55 -21.61
CA LEU A 11 13.90 5.30 -21.03
C LEU A 11 12.85 5.55 -22.12
N LEU A 12 12.01 4.55 -22.40
CA LEU A 12 10.89 4.69 -23.33
C LEU A 12 9.92 5.75 -22.80
N LYS A 13 9.58 6.72 -23.64
CA LYS A 13 8.57 7.73 -23.28
C LYS A 13 7.18 7.17 -23.46
N ILE A 14 6.21 7.65 -22.67
CA ILE A 14 4.82 7.21 -22.80
C ILE A 14 4.25 7.51 -24.20
N GLU A 15 4.70 8.60 -24.85
CA GLU A 15 4.29 8.95 -26.20
C GLU A 15 4.80 7.96 -27.27
N GLU A 16 5.80 7.15 -26.93
CA GLU A 16 6.38 6.12 -27.81
C GLU A 16 5.76 4.74 -27.55
N MET A 17 4.91 4.62 -26.52
CA MET A 17 4.23 3.38 -26.17
C MET A 17 2.87 3.29 -26.85
N PHE A 18 2.56 2.13 -27.42
CA PHE A 18 1.23 1.82 -27.93
C PHE A 18 0.90 0.35 -27.67
N ILE A 19 -0.40 0.03 -27.66
CA ILE A 19 -0.89 -1.34 -27.59
C ILE A 19 -1.44 -1.68 -28.96
N ASP A 20 -0.79 -2.63 -29.62
CA ASP A 20 -1.29 -3.18 -30.87
C ASP A 20 -2.40 -4.20 -30.58
N VAL A 21 -3.58 -3.93 -31.11
CA VAL A 21 -4.76 -4.82 -31.01
C VAL A 21 -5.05 -5.55 -32.32
N GLY A 22 -4.16 -5.44 -33.31
CA GLY A 22 -4.29 -6.05 -34.63
C GLY A 22 -5.33 -5.39 -35.53
N ALA A 23 -5.74 -4.15 -35.23
CA ALA A 23 -6.75 -3.42 -36.00
C ALA A 23 -6.12 -2.56 -37.11
N GLU A 24 -6.74 -2.56 -38.28
CA GLU A 24 -6.25 -1.81 -39.46
C GLU A 24 -6.81 -0.38 -39.57
N SER A 25 -7.80 -0.03 -38.75
CA SER A 25 -8.41 1.30 -38.75
C SER A 25 -8.99 1.69 -37.39
N ALA A 26 -9.27 2.99 -37.21
CA ALA A 26 -9.93 3.50 -36.02
C ALA A 26 -11.34 2.91 -35.83
N GLU A 27 -12.06 2.66 -36.92
CA GLU A 27 -13.38 2.01 -36.90
C GLU A 27 -13.27 0.56 -36.43
N ALA A 28 -12.23 -0.17 -36.84
CA ALA A 28 -11.98 -1.52 -36.36
C ALA A 28 -11.64 -1.56 -34.87
N VAL A 29 -10.83 -0.59 -34.37
CA VAL A 29 -10.57 -0.42 -32.94
C VAL A 29 -11.87 -0.14 -32.18
N ALA A 30 -12.72 0.76 -32.67
CA ALA A 30 -14.00 1.06 -32.07
C ALA A 30 -14.95 -0.14 -32.08
N ALA A 31 -14.93 -0.96 -33.14
CA ALA A 31 -15.72 -2.18 -33.25
C ALA A 31 -15.30 -3.27 -32.23
N LEU A 32 -14.05 -3.23 -31.74
CA LEU A 32 -13.58 -4.05 -30.61
C LEU A 32 -14.07 -3.53 -29.24
N GLY A 33 -14.83 -2.42 -29.20
CA GLY A 33 -15.31 -1.78 -27.98
C GLY A 33 -14.27 -0.88 -27.30
N LEU A 34 -13.19 -0.53 -28.01
CA LEU A 34 -12.12 0.30 -27.48
C LEU A 34 -12.35 1.78 -27.82
N ALA A 35 -12.21 2.63 -26.81
CA ALA A 35 -12.32 4.09 -26.93
C ALA A 35 -11.31 4.79 -25.99
N PRO A 36 -10.97 6.08 -26.22
CA PRO A 36 -10.17 6.85 -25.26
C PRO A 36 -10.76 6.77 -23.85
N GLY A 37 -9.92 6.41 -22.87
CA GLY A 37 -10.34 6.14 -21.49
C GLY A 37 -10.71 4.69 -21.20
N THR A 38 -10.66 3.79 -22.18
CA THR A 38 -10.80 2.34 -21.93
C THR A 38 -9.68 1.87 -21.01
N PRO A 39 -9.99 1.28 -19.84
CA PRO A 39 -8.97 0.82 -18.93
C PRO A 39 -8.22 -0.38 -19.51
N VAL A 40 -6.92 -0.38 -19.32
CA VAL A 40 -6.05 -1.51 -19.67
C VAL A 40 -5.44 -2.06 -18.38
N THR A 41 -5.28 -3.37 -18.32
CA THR A 41 -4.52 -4.03 -17.27
C THR A 41 -3.64 -5.11 -17.87
N LEU A 42 -2.65 -5.55 -17.10
CA LEU A 42 -1.78 -6.65 -17.50
C LEU A 42 -2.54 -7.97 -17.44
N ASP A 43 -2.38 -8.81 -18.46
CA ASP A 43 -2.87 -10.18 -18.45
C ASP A 43 -1.85 -11.08 -17.74
N ARG A 44 -2.04 -11.26 -16.43
CA ARG A 44 -1.17 -12.09 -15.59
C ARG A 44 -1.97 -12.70 -14.45
N GLN A 45 -1.77 -14.00 -14.25
CA GLN A 45 -2.33 -14.74 -13.12
C GLN A 45 -1.33 -14.82 -11.97
N LEU A 46 -1.85 -15.09 -10.77
CA LEU A 46 -1.05 -15.42 -9.61
C LEU A 46 -0.25 -16.70 -9.87
N CYS A 47 1.02 -16.72 -9.47
CA CYS A 47 1.91 -17.86 -9.60
C CYS A 47 2.66 -18.09 -8.30
N SER A 48 2.69 -19.33 -7.81
CA SER A 48 3.52 -19.71 -6.66
C SER A 48 5.01 -19.72 -7.06
N LEU A 49 5.85 -19.21 -6.17
CA LEU A 49 7.30 -19.32 -6.25
C LEU A 49 7.80 -20.33 -5.21
N CYS A 50 9.05 -20.19 -4.76
CA CYS A 50 9.61 -21.03 -3.70
C CYS A 50 9.11 -20.60 -2.32
N GLY A 51 8.79 -21.59 -1.47
CA GLY A 51 8.24 -21.35 -0.14
C GLY A 51 6.87 -20.69 -0.21
N ASP A 52 6.65 -19.72 0.66
CA ASP A 52 5.38 -18.99 0.80
C ASP A 52 5.28 -17.74 -0.10
N ARG A 53 6.17 -17.64 -1.09
CA ARG A 53 6.23 -16.48 -1.99
C ARG A 53 5.35 -16.68 -3.21
N VAL A 54 4.69 -15.60 -3.63
CA VAL A 54 3.86 -15.57 -4.83
C VAL A 54 4.23 -14.42 -5.73
N SER A 55 4.09 -14.61 -7.03
CA SER A 55 4.24 -13.57 -8.05
C SER A 55 2.91 -13.27 -8.70
N GLY A 56 2.68 -12.00 -9.02
CA GLY A 56 1.43 -11.54 -9.60
C GLY A 56 1.57 -10.14 -10.20
N LYS A 57 0.42 -9.50 -10.42
CA LYS A 57 0.33 -8.10 -10.84
C LYS A 57 -0.40 -7.30 -9.77
N ALA A 58 0.01 -6.04 -9.58
CA ALA A 58 -0.66 -5.08 -8.73
C ALA A 58 -0.86 -5.57 -7.28
N PHE A 59 0.14 -6.25 -6.70
CA PHE A 59 0.17 -6.45 -5.24
C PHE A 59 0.26 -5.11 -4.53
N ASP A 60 0.91 -4.13 -5.14
CA ASP A 60 0.66 -2.72 -4.91
C ASP A 60 -0.67 -2.30 -5.57
N ASN A 61 -1.78 -2.11 -4.84
CA ASN A 61 -1.99 -2.39 -3.42
C ASN A 61 -3.09 -3.46 -3.18
N ARG A 62 -3.21 -4.47 -4.07
CA ARG A 62 -4.13 -5.60 -3.83
C ARG A 62 -3.76 -6.41 -2.59
N ALA A 63 -2.49 -6.40 -2.15
CA ALA A 63 -2.07 -7.02 -0.91
C ALA A 63 -2.75 -6.32 0.29
N GLY A 64 -2.71 -4.99 0.37
CA GLY A 64 -3.42 -4.23 1.39
C GLY A 64 -4.94 -4.41 1.33
N VAL A 65 -5.52 -4.49 0.13
CA VAL A 65 -6.95 -4.81 -0.06
C VAL A 65 -7.30 -6.19 0.51
N ALA A 66 -6.53 -7.22 0.18
CA ALA A 66 -6.76 -8.58 0.68
C ALA A 66 -6.60 -8.65 2.20
N LEU A 67 -5.56 -8.01 2.74
CA LEU A 67 -5.33 -7.85 4.17
C LEU A 67 -6.56 -7.24 4.85
N LEU A 68 -7.05 -6.10 4.34
CA LEU A 68 -8.17 -5.40 4.94
C LEU A 68 -9.48 -6.22 4.88
N VAL A 69 -9.74 -6.92 3.76
CA VAL A 69 -10.90 -7.81 3.66
C VAL A 69 -10.85 -8.91 4.72
N GLU A 70 -9.70 -9.55 4.92
CA GLU A 70 -9.56 -10.61 5.91
C GLU A 70 -9.63 -10.09 7.34
N VAL A 71 -9.07 -8.92 7.63
CA VAL A 71 -9.23 -8.26 8.93
C VAL A 71 -10.70 -8.01 9.24
N LEU A 72 -11.46 -7.42 8.30
CA LEU A 72 -12.88 -7.12 8.50
C LEU A 72 -13.75 -8.38 8.68
N ARG A 73 -13.33 -9.52 8.14
CA ARG A 73 -14.02 -10.81 8.32
C ARG A 73 -13.81 -11.41 9.71
N GLN A 74 -12.70 -11.07 10.37
CA GLN A 74 -12.23 -11.73 11.59
C GLN A 74 -12.32 -10.83 12.83
N VAL A 75 -12.30 -9.51 12.66
CA VAL A 75 -12.20 -8.56 13.76
C VAL A 75 -13.49 -8.49 14.57
N GLU A 76 -13.34 -8.60 15.89
CA GLU A 76 -14.34 -8.21 16.87
C GLU A 76 -13.76 -7.05 17.68
N SER A 77 -14.37 -5.87 17.58
CA SER A 77 -13.83 -4.64 18.17
C SER A 77 -14.89 -3.93 19.01
N PRO A 78 -14.51 -3.32 20.15
CA PRO A 78 -15.38 -2.37 20.86
C PRO A 78 -15.52 -1.03 20.11
N SER A 79 -14.67 -0.79 19.10
CA SER A 79 -14.65 0.42 18.29
C SER A 79 -15.46 0.25 17.00
N THR A 80 -15.95 1.36 16.43
CA THR A 80 -16.52 1.34 15.08
C THR A 80 -15.38 1.31 14.07
N ILE A 81 -15.37 0.28 13.21
CA ILE A 81 -14.33 0.09 12.19
C ILE A 81 -14.87 0.48 10.82
N PHE A 82 -14.15 1.37 10.13
CA PHE A 82 -14.41 1.72 8.74
C PHE A 82 -13.35 1.08 7.84
N GLY A 83 -13.76 0.11 7.01
CA GLY A 83 -12.95 -0.39 5.92
C GLY A 83 -13.08 0.49 4.69
N VAL A 84 -12.00 1.16 4.26
CA VAL A 84 -12.02 2.07 3.11
C VAL A 84 -11.09 1.54 2.02
N PHE A 85 -11.67 1.23 0.86
CA PHE A 85 -10.93 0.85 -0.35
C PHE A 85 -10.81 2.09 -1.23
N THR A 86 -9.66 2.77 -1.15
CA THR A 86 -9.43 4.03 -1.85
C THR A 86 -9.13 3.79 -3.34
N VAL A 87 -9.30 4.85 -4.13
CA VAL A 87 -8.91 4.90 -5.54
C VAL A 87 -8.03 6.11 -5.77
N GLN A 88 -7.22 6.09 -6.82
CA GLN A 88 -6.35 7.21 -7.21
C GLN A 88 -5.29 7.58 -6.14
N GLU A 89 -4.71 6.56 -5.49
CA GLU A 89 -3.52 6.72 -4.62
C GLU A 89 -2.33 7.21 -5.49
N GLU A 90 -2.00 6.44 -6.52
CA GLU A 90 -0.88 6.64 -7.46
C GLU A 90 -0.89 7.96 -8.24
N VAL A 91 -2.02 8.67 -8.23
CA VAL A 91 -2.21 9.94 -8.93
C VAL A 91 -2.58 11.07 -7.98
N GLY A 92 -2.26 10.92 -6.69
CA GLY A 92 -2.30 11.99 -5.69
C GLY A 92 -3.20 11.72 -4.48
N LEU A 93 -3.30 10.48 -4.00
CA LEU A 93 -3.94 10.12 -2.72
C LEU A 93 -5.40 10.58 -2.59
N LYS A 94 -6.11 10.69 -3.72
CA LYS A 94 -7.37 11.44 -3.78
C LYS A 94 -8.48 10.75 -3.01
N GLY A 95 -8.54 9.41 -3.09
CA GLY A 95 -9.50 8.59 -2.36
C GLY A 95 -9.35 8.75 -0.85
N ALA A 96 -8.13 8.68 -0.32
CA ALA A 96 -7.84 8.90 1.09
C ALA A 96 -8.20 10.31 1.55
N LYS A 97 -7.88 11.33 0.75
CA LYS A 97 -8.19 12.72 1.08
C LYS A 97 -9.68 12.96 1.28
N VAL A 98 -10.52 12.48 0.35
CA VAL A 98 -11.98 12.72 0.45
C VAL A 98 -12.64 11.85 1.52
N SER A 99 -12.21 10.58 1.65
CA SER A 99 -12.80 9.65 2.60
C SER A 99 -12.49 10.02 4.05
N SER A 100 -11.23 10.33 4.37
CA SER A 100 -10.85 10.75 5.72
C SER A 100 -11.57 12.02 6.16
N TYR A 101 -11.73 12.99 5.26
CA TYR A 101 -12.46 14.22 5.57
C TYR A 101 -13.96 13.95 5.83
N ALA A 102 -14.57 13.06 5.06
CA ALA A 102 -15.98 12.72 5.20
C ALA A 102 -16.28 11.88 6.46
N LEU A 103 -15.42 10.90 6.76
CA LEU A 103 -15.59 9.99 7.90
C LEU A 103 -15.15 10.57 9.23
N ASP A 104 -14.17 11.50 9.22
CA ASP A 104 -13.61 12.14 10.41
C ASP A 104 -13.21 11.16 11.53
N PRO A 105 -12.34 10.16 11.26
CA PRO A 105 -12.04 9.10 12.22
C PRO A 105 -11.16 9.59 13.38
N ASP A 106 -11.22 8.91 14.53
CA ASP A 106 -10.37 9.18 15.69
C ASP A 106 -8.88 8.85 15.44
N CYS A 107 -8.63 7.80 14.66
CA CYS A 107 -7.32 7.39 14.19
C CYS A 107 -7.43 6.59 12.89
N ALA A 108 -6.34 6.43 12.15
CA ALA A 108 -6.33 5.64 10.92
C ALA A 108 -5.06 4.79 10.75
N ILE A 109 -5.20 3.66 10.08
CA ILE A 109 -4.09 2.84 9.60
C ILE A 109 -4.26 2.73 8.09
N ALA A 110 -3.29 3.22 7.32
CA ALA A 110 -3.24 2.93 5.89
C ALA A 110 -2.57 1.56 5.69
N THR A 111 -3.20 0.69 4.92
CA THR A 111 -2.58 -0.58 4.52
C THR A 111 -1.90 -0.38 3.18
N ASP A 112 -0.63 -0.77 3.04
CA ASP A 112 0.13 -0.56 1.81
C ASP A 112 1.13 -1.69 1.53
N VAL A 113 2.02 -1.48 0.57
CA VAL A 113 3.24 -2.27 0.40
C VAL A 113 4.48 -1.43 0.70
N THR A 114 5.61 -2.10 0.90
CA THR A 114 6.91 -1.42 1.02
C THR A 114 8.02 -2.24 0.37
N ILE A 115 9.13 -1.58 0.03
CA ILE A 115 10.26 -2.20 -0.67
C ILE A 115 11.19 -2.84 0.36
N PRO A 116 11.43 -4.17 0.32
CA PRO A 116 12.45 -4.77 1.17
C PRO A 116 13.86 -4.58 0.61
N GLY A 117 14.85 -4.41 1.47
CA GLY A 117 16.27 -4.25 1.11
C GLY A 117 17.06 -5.55 0.98
N ASP A 118 16.36 -6.69 0.88
CA ASP A 118 16.92 -8.05 0.92
C ASP A 118 17.04 -8.72 -0.47
N HIS A 119 16.98 -7.94 -1.55
CA HIS A 119 17.01 -8.47 -2.91
C HIS A 119 18.00 -7.75 -3.83
N PRO A 120 18.51 -8.42 -4.90
CA PRO A 120 19.43 -7.79 -5.84
C PRO A 120 18.89 -6.46 -6.37
N GLY A 121 19.72 -5.41 -6.30
CA GLY A 121 19.37 -4.06 -6.74
C GLY A 121 18.98 -3.09 -5.61
N VAL A 122 18.64 -3.58 -4.42
CA VAL A 122 18.32 -2.77 -3.23
C VAL A 122 19.14 -3.28 -2.05
N GLN A 123 19.64 -2.39 -1.20
CA GLN A 123 20.41 -2.77 -0.01
C GLN A 123 19.66 -2.37 1.27
N LEU A 124 19.95 -3.05 2.38
CA LEU A 124 19.37 -2.74 3.69
C LEU A 124 19.62 -1.30 4.18
N LYS A 125 20.68 -0.64 3.70
CA LYS A 125 20.92 0.78 4.01
C LYS A 125 19.93 1.71 3.31
N ASP A 126 19.35 1.27 2.19
CA ASP A 126 18.42 2.04 1.36
C ASP A 126 16.97 1.74 1.74
N ALA A 127 16.68 0.48 2.13
CA ALA A 127 15.41 0.04 2.70
C ALA A 127 15.65 -1.00 3.83
N PRO A 128 15.37 -0.68 5.11
CA PRO A 128 15.88 -1.43 6.26
C PRO A 128 15.09 -2.69 6.61
N VAL A 129 14.12 -3.08 5.79
CA VAL A 129 13.21 -4.20 6.07
C VAL A 129 13.45 -5.36 5.11
N GLU A 130 13.06 -6.55 5.53
CA GLU A 130 13.27 -7.79 4.80
C GLU A 130 11.94 -8.51 4.54
N MET A 131 11.89 -9.26 3.45
CA MET A 131 10.74 -10.11 3.11
C MET A 131 10.80 -11.42 3.90
N GLY A 132 9.65 -11.87 4.44
CA GLY A 132 9.52 -13.04 5.30
C GLY A 132 9.90 -12.78 6.76
N LYS A 133 9.93 -11.51 7.18
CA LYS A 133 10.25 -11.07 8.55
C LYS A 133 9.08 -10.37 9.25
N GLY A 134 7.88 -10.47 8.68
CA GLY A 134 6.66 -9.87 9.16
C GLY A 134 6.30 -8.56 8.46
N PRO A 135 5.07 -8.05 8.69
CA PRO A 135 4.62 -6.77 8.17
C PRO A 135 5.49 -5.62 8.70
N VAL A 136 5.41 -4.49 8.01
CA VAL A 136 6.24 -3.31 8.27
C VAL A 136 5.37 -2.16 8.72
N VAL A 137 5.77 -1.47 9.79
CA VAL A 137 5.11 -0.25 10.28
C VAL A 137 5.97 0.96 9.97
N SER A 138 5.43 1.91 9.21
CA SER A 138 6.14 3.16 8.90
C SER A 138 6.20 4.08 10.11
N ILE A 139 7.42 4.48 10.50
CA ILE A 139 7.67 5.58 11.43
C ILE A 139 7.58 6.91 10.68
N ALA A 140 8.18 6.98 9.49
CA ALA A 140 8.09 8.14 8.62
C ALA A 140 8.31 7.75 7.17
N ASP A 141 7.61 8.41 6.25
CA ASP A 141 7.72 8.19 4.79
C ASP A 141 8.27 9.43 4.07
N ALA A 142 8.77 9.26 2.85
CA ALA A 142 9.32 10.32 2.00
C ALA A 142 10.33 11.27 2.70
N ASN A 143 11.23 10.75 3.52
CA ASN A 143 12.15 11.55 4.35
C ASN A 143 11.41 12.59 5.24
N GLY A 144 10.24 12.20 5.76
CA GLY A 144 9.40 13.05 6.62
C GLY A 144 8.54 14.08 5.90
N ARG A 145 8.51 14.07 4.54
CA ARG A 145 7.56 14.91 3.78
C ARG A 145 6.17 14.29 3.70
N GLY A 146 6.08 12.96 3.82
CA GLY A 146 4.83 12.23 3.90
C GLY A 146 4.32 12.23 5.34
N ILE A 147 3.85 11.07 5.80
CA ILE A 147 3.51 10.90 7.21
C ILE A 147 4.77 10.83 8.08
N ILE A 148 4.69 11.42 9.27
CA ILE A 148 5.47 11.01 10.45
C ILE A 148 4.44 10.44 11.44
N ALA A 149 4.51 9.14 11.70
CA ALA A 149 3.48 8.43 12.42
C ALA A 149 3.37 8.92 13.87
N HIS A 150 2.13 8.98 14.37
CA HIS A 150 1.89 9.43 15.74
C HIS A 150 2.47 8.42 16.74
N PRO A 151 3.24 8.84 17.77
CA PRO A 151 3.89 7.91 18.71
C PRO A 151 2.95 6.91 19.37
N ALA A 152 1.74 7.34 19.75
CA ALA A 152 0.74 6.44 20.33
C ALA A 152 0.28 5.33 19.36
N MET A 153 0.26 5.58 18.04
CA MET A 153 -0.03 4.54 17.04
C MET A 153 1.10 3.51 16.98
N LEU A 154 2.35 3.98 16.99
CA LEU A 154 3.53 3.12 16.97
C LEU A 154 3.63 2.26 18.24
N SER A 155 3.42 2.84 19.42
CA SER A 155 3.42 2.11 20.69
C SER A 155 2.32 1.07 20.72
N TRP A 156 1.10 1.44 20.31
CA TRP A 156 -0.05 0.53 20.29
C TRP A 156 0.20 -0.71 19.41
N ILE A 157 0.72 -0.51 18.19
CA ILE A 157 1.03 -1.62 17.29
C ILE A 157 2.19 -2.47 17.80
N ARG A 158 3.24 -1.83 18.33
CA ARG A 158 4.40 -2.53 18.95
C ARG A 158 3.97 -3.40 20.11
N GLU A 159 3.23 -2.85 21.07
CA GLU A 159 2.74 -3.58 22.25
C GLU A 159 1.81 -4.73 21.87
N THR A 160 0.95 -4.52 20.85
CA THR A 160 0.09 -5.58 20.31
C THR A 160 0.94 -6.73 19.75
N ALA A 161 1.95 -6.41 18.93
CA ALA A 161 2.84 -7.40 18.34
C ALA A 161 3.61 -8.19 19.40
N GLU A 162 4.19 -7.49 20.38
CA GLU A 162 4.95 -8.10 21.48
C GLU A 162 4.07 -9.01 22.35
N THR A 163 2.87 -8.54 22.74
CA THR A 163 1.93 -9.31 23.57
C THR A 163 1.46 -10.60 22.89
N ASN A 164 1.30 -10.57 21.57
CA ASN A 164 0.77 -11.69 20.79
C ASN A 164 1.85 -12.52 20.09
N GLY A 165 3.14 -12.20 20.29
CA GLY A 165 4.26 -12.90 19.65
C GLY A 165 4.21 -12.83 18.12
N ILE A 166 3.76 -11.70 17.56
CA ILE A 166 3.65 -11.48 16.11
C ILE A 166 4.91 -10.75 15.63
N PRO A 167 5.63 -11.27 14.62
CA PRO A 167 6.78 -10.56 14.06
C PRO A 167 6.31 -9.26 13.39
N VAL A 168 7.03 -8.17 13.61
CA VAL A 168 6.76 -6.87 12.99
C VAL A 168 8.08 -6.12 12.82
N GLN A 169 8.20 -5.39 11.73
CA GLN A 169 9.34 -4.54 11.42
C GLN A 169 8.92 -3.07 11.48
N PHE A 170 9.88 -2.18 11.67
CA PHE A 170 9.64 -0.74 11.67
C PHE A 170 10.63 -0.07 10.72
N GLU A 171 10.17 0.91 9.95
CA GLU A 171 11.01 1.58 8.97
C GLU A 171 10.91 3.10 8.98
N VAL A 172 11.96 3.72 8.46
CA VAL A 172 12.00 5.13 8.07
C VAL A 172 12.27 5.15 6.57
N GLY A 173 11.23 5.42 5.79
CA GLY A 173 11.26 5.41 4.34
C GLY A 173 11.85 6.69 3.75
N SER A 174 12.73 6.53 2.76
CA SER A 174 13.39 7.63 2.06
C SER A 174 12.65 8.10 0.79
N GLY A 175 11.64 7.36 0.33
CA GLY A 175 10.86 7.66 -0.87
C GLY A 175 9.45 7.06 -0.78
N GLY A 176 8.58 7.48 -1.70
CA GLY A 176 7.17 7.09 -1.69
C GLY A 176 6.36 7.79 -0.60
N THR A 177 5.08 8.03 -0.87
CA THR A 177 4.12 8.50 0.12
C THR A 177 2.92 7.60 0.03
N THR A 178 2.33 7.27 1.17
CA THR A 178 1.12 6.45 1.24
C THR A 178 -0.11 7.32 1.48
N ASP A 179 -1.30 6.71 1.42
CA ASP A 179 -2.57 7.34 1.77
C ASP A 179 -2.56 8.00 3.16
N ALA A 180 -1.77 7.48 4.11
CA ALA A 180 -1.59 8.08 5.43
C ALA A 180 -1.04 9.52 5.37
N SER A 181 -0.28 9.85 4.32
CA SER A 181 0.22 11.20 4.06
C SER A 181 -0.89 12.22 3.81
N SER A 182 -2.04 11.80 3.27
CA SER A 182 -3.22 12.64 3.16
C SER A 182 -4.12 12.58 4.39
N ILE A 183 -4.28 11.39 4.98
CA ILE A 183 -5.19 11.17 6.11
C ILE A 183 -4.75 11.98 7.33
N HIS A 184 -3.46 11.96 7.66
CA HIS A 184 -2.98 12.59 8.91
C HIS A 184 -3.15 14.12 8.95
N LEU A 185 -3.26 14.76 7.78
CA LEU A 185 -3.51 16.20 7.61
C LEU A 185 -4.99 16.54 7.49
N SER A 186 -5.88 15.56 7.58
CA SER A 186 -7.31 15.79 7.46
C SER A 186 -7.85 16.52 8.70
N ARG A 187 -8.62 17.59 8.47
CA ARG A 187 -9.25 18.42 9.51
C ARG A 187 -8.25 18.92 10.56
N GLU A 188 -8.48 18.68 11.85
CA GLU A 188 -7.58 19.05 12.96
C GLU A 188 -6.38 18.10 13.11
N GLY A 189 -6.25 17.13 12.21
CA GLY A 189 -5.24 16.09 12.24
C GLY A 189 -5.84 14.76 12.70
N VAL A 190 -5.54 13.71 11.94
CA VAL A 190 -5.93 12.33 12.26
C VAL A 190 -4.68 11.54 12.62
N PRO A 191 -4.47 11.15 13.88
CA PRO A 191 -3.37 10.27 14.26
C PRO A 191 -3.36 9.00 13.40
N SER A 192 -2.26 8.80 12.68
CA SER A 192 -2.18 7.76 11.66
C SER A 192 -0.85 7.01 11.70
N THR A 193 -0.85 5.81 11.12
CA THR A 193 0.35 5.04 10.77
C THR A 193 0.08 4.23 9.51
N VAL A 194 1.08 3.50 9.02
CA VAL A 194 1.00 2.63 7.85
C VAL A 194 1.35 1.22 8.29
N LEU A 195 0.62 0.22 7.80
CA LEU A 195 1.00 -1.18 7.88
C LEU A 195 1.20 -1.73 6.46
N SER A 196 2.44 -2.06 6.15
CA SER A 196 2.85 -2.47 4.81
C SER A 196 3.22 -3.95 4.74
N THR A 197 2.87 -4.59 3.62
CA THR A 197 3.42 -5.92 3.25
C THR A 197 4.68 -5.71 2.41
N PRO A 198 5.83 -6.33 2.75
CA PRO A 198 7.01 -6.29 1.90
C PRO A 198 6.72 -6.83 0.49
N ALA A 199 6.99 -6.02 -0.53
CA ALA A 199 6.77 -6.35 -1.93
C ALA A 199 7.99 -6.00 -2.77
N ARG A 200 8.43 -6.94 -3.61
CA ARG A 200 9.52 -6.73 -4.57
C ARG A 200 8.95 -6.30 -5.91
N TYR A 201 9.72 -5.47 -6.59
CA TYR A 201 9.42 -5.00 -7.95
C TYR A 201 8.10 -4.22 -8.05
N ILE A 202 7.74 -3.47 -7.00
CA ILE A 202 6.56 -2.61 -7.00
C ILE A 202 6.56 -1.68 -8.22
N HIS A 203 5.38 -1.39 -8.76
CA HIS A 203 5.16 -0.60 -9.97
C HIS A 203 5.69 -1.26 -11.25
N SER A 204 6.05 -2.55 -11.19
CA SER A 204 6.36 -3.34 -12.37
C SER A 204 5.19 -4.26 -12.74
N PRO A 205 5.18 -4.81 -13.97
CA PRO A 205 4.17 -5.79 -14.34
C PRO A 205 4.19 -7.10 -13.53
N VAL A 206 5.25 -7.32 -12.74
CA VAL A 206 5.54 -8.56 -12.05
C VAL A 206 6.06 -8.27 -10.66
N GLU A 207 5.17 -8.34 -9.69
CA GLU A 207 5.50 -8.15 -8.28
C GLU A 207 5.62 -9.48 -7.56
N VAL A 208 6.29 -9.46 -6.40
CA VAL A 208 6.43 -10.62 -5.51
C VAL A 208 6.16 -10.20 -4.07
N ILE A 209 5.33 -10.98 -3.38
CA ILE A 209 5.10 -10.85 -1.93
C ILE A 209 5.35 -12.20 -1.25
N ASP A 210 5.54 -12.18 0.06
CA ASP A 210 5.55 -13.37 0.92
C ASP A 210 4.21 -13.46 1.66
N LEU A 211 3.51 -14.59 1.54
CA LEU A 211 2.19 -14.75 2.16
C LEU A 211 2.29 -14.78 3.69
N THR A 212 3.43 -15.18 4.26
CA THR A 212 3.60 -15.19 5.71
C THR A 212 3.65 -13.78 6.29
N ASP A 213 4.19 -12.80 5.56
CA ASP A 213 4.18 -11.39 5.96
C ASP A 213 2.75 -10.83 5.92
N LEU A 214 2.00 -11.16 4.84
CA LEU A 214 0.60 -10.74 4.67
C LEU A 214 -0.28 -11.31 5.79
N GLU A 215 -0.16 -12.60 6.09
CA GLU A 215 -0.89 -13.28 7.17
C GLU A 215 -0.54 -12.72 8.55
N ALA A 216 0.73 -12.43 8.81
CA ALA A 216 1.16 -11.77 10.04
C ALA A 216 0.58 -10.35 10.16
N GLY A 217 0.48 -9.62 9.05
CA GLY A 217 -0.21 -8.32 8.98
C GLY A 217 -1.69 -8.39 9.33
N ILE A 218 -2.41 -9.37 8.78
CA ILE A 218 -3.82 -9.64 9.11
C ILE A 218 -3.97 -9.89 10.61
N ARG A 219 -3.17 -10.82 11.16
CA ARG A 219 -3.19 -11.16 12.58
C ARG A 219 -2.90 -9.95 13.47
N LEU A 220 -1.91 -9.14 13.10
CA LEU A 220 -1.54 -7.94 13.85
C LEU A 220 -2.68 -6.94 13.93
N LEU A 221 -3.36 -6.65 12.81
CA LEU A 221 -4.49 -5.73 12.84
C LEU A 221 -5.71 -6.29 13.57
N VAL A 222 -6.02 -7.59 13.39
CA VAL A 222 -7.12 -8.23 14.12
C VAL A 222 -6.91 -8.11 15.63
N GLU A 223 -5.69 -8.35 16.13
CA GLU A 223 -5.38 -8.21 17.55
C GLU A 223 -5.34 -6.74 18.00
N ALA A 224 -4.75 -5.85 17.20
CA ALA A 224 -4.64 -4.43 17.54
C ALA A 224 -6.03 -3.83 17.74
N LEU A 225 -6.94 -4.08 16.78
CA LEU A 225 -8.28 -3.52 16.74
C LEU A 225 -9.21 -4.02 17.86
N LYS A 226 -8.82 -5.00 18.67
CA LYS A 226 -9.54 -5.34 19.93
C LYS A 226 -9.38 -4.26 20.99
N THR A 227 -8.37 -3.42 20.84
CA THR A 227 -8.06 -2.27 21.70
C THR A 227 -8.00 -1.00 20.85
N ARG A 228 -7.52 0.10 21.43
CA ARG A 228 -7.35 1.38 20.73
C ARG A 228 -6.05 2.05 21.18
N PRO A 229 -5.46 2.90 20.33
CA PRO A 229 -4.27 3.66 20.73
C PRO A 229 -4.62 4.65 21.85
N ASP A 230 -3.64 4.94 22.72
CA ASP A 230 -3.79 5.93 23.78
C ASP A 230 -3.70 7.35 23.23
N ILE A 231 -4.82 7.83 22.70
CA ILE A 231 -4.96 9.12 22.05
C ILE A 231 -6.09 9.88 22.75
N PRO A 232 -5.87 11.17 23.11
CA PRO A 232 -6.93 12.00 23.66
C PRO A 232 -8.12 12.06 22.70
N PRO A 233 -9.37 12.08 23.20
CA PRO A 233 -10.53 12.26 22.35
C PRO A 233 -10.38 13.53 21.50
N ARG A 234 -10.66 13.43 20.21
CA ARG A 234 -10.74 14.62 19.35
C ARG A 234 -11.86 15.51 19.89
N ARG A 235 -11.60 16.82 20.00
CA ARG A 235 -12.60 17.75 20.55
C ARG A 235 -13.86 17.64 19.67
N PRO A 236 -15.06 17.38 20.24
CA PRO A 236 -16.26 17.35 19.44
C PRO A 236 -16.38 18.70 18.72
N GLY A 237 -16.47 18.65 17.40
CA GLY A 237 -16.53 19.84 16.56
C GLY A 237 -17.61 20.77 17.07
N GLY A 238 -17.21 21.90 17.64
CA GLY A 238 -18.11 23.04 17.77
C GLY A 238 -18.45 23.45 16.35
N SER A 239 -19.73 23.38 16.00
CA SER A 239 -20.25 23.99 14.78
C SER A 239 -19.79 25.45 14.74
N ALA A 240 -18.89 25.77 13.81
CA ALA A 240 -18.62 27.13 13.39
C ALA A 240 -19.44 27.42 12.13
#